data_AF-A0A8J6S8D8-F1
#
_entry.id   AF-A0A8J6S8D8-F1
#
_cell.length_a   1.000
_cell.length_b   1.000
_cell.length_c   1.000
_cell.angle_alpha   90.00
_cell.angle_beta   90.00
_cell.angle_gamma   90.00
#
_symmetry.space_group_name_H-M   'P 1'
#
loop_
_entity.id
_entity.type
_entity.pdbx_description
1 polymer ?
#
loop_
_entity_poly.entity_id
_entity_poly.type
_entity_poly.pdbx_seq_one_letter_code
_entity_poly.pdbx_strand_id
1 'polypeptide(L)'
;MNNKIILPFFLTTVLVGGYLAIDAFQQSQPTQAAQSIWKQFSSSKGNFKVLMPGKTSQLKRVVNTEAGEITVYGFRAIRPNEAVYGVTYSDVPSQTIKTPKDVNDLFNGTIQGFAQSVQGSVVSQRNIKLGTYPGREIKVQIFGGATAKSRMYLVKQRLYQTLAVTKKEESLSKSINGFLNSFQVINKPAASPKSRQVKKPTVSPRVVQEQLNAKLKQAVCAQNWSQAVTTVNRMINMAPKSGGVREQLVTYRGRLQNMARNKEVIPAGTLTGCSPVAGSGGQ
;
A
#
# COMPACT_ATOMS: atom_id res chain seq x y z
N MET A 1 -19.10 -6.63 -64.60
CA MET A 1 -18.25 -6.72 -63.38
C MET A 1 -17.50 -5.41 -63.20
N ASN A 2 -17.17 -5.03 -61.97
CA ASN A 2 -16.56 -3.74 -61.68
C ASN A 2 -15.03 -3.77 -61.88
N ASN A 3 -14.48 -2.68 -62.39
CA ASN A 3 -13.38 -1.98 -61.73
C ASN A 3 -13.27 -0.54 -62.26
N LYS A 4 -13.25 0.45 -61.38
CA LYS A 4 -12.75 1.80 -61.66
C LYS A 4 -11.76 2.17 -60.57
N ILE A 5 -10.62 2.67 -61.01
CA ILE A 5 -9.43 2.97 -60.20
C ILE A 5 -8.94 4.36 -60.63
N ILE A 6 -8.07 4.94 -59.79
CA ILE A 6 -7.18 6.10 -60.04
C ILE A 6 -7.81 7.50 -59.84
N LEU A 7 -7.03 8.27 -59.07
CA LEU A 7 -6.97 9.73 -58.84
C LEU A 7 -6.45 10.45 -60.14
N PRO A 8 -5.81 11.66 -60.17
CA PRO A 8 -5.51 12.69 -59.15
C PRO A 8 -5.80 14.16 -59.56
N PHE A 9 -5.47 15.09 -58.64
CA PHE A 9 -4.90 16.45 -58.82
C PHE A 9 -5.29 17.34 -60.03
N PHE A 10 -5.64 18.60 -59.77
CA PHE A 10 -4.80 19.82 -59.78
C PHE A 10 -5.75 21.05 -59.67
N LEU A 11 -5.44 22.31 -59.30
CA LEU A 11 -4.49 23.03 -58.43
C LEU A 11 -4.49 24.50 -58.92
N THR A 12 -4.91 25.49 -58.10
CA THR A 12 -4.65 26.95 -58.31
C THR A 12 -5.22 27.59 -59.61
N THR A 13 -5.21 28.91 -59.89
CA THR A 13 -4.58 30.14 -59.34
C THR A 13 -5.62 31.30 -59.29
N VAL A 14 -5.36 32.59 -58.98
CA VAL A 14 -4.64 33.36 -57.93
C VAL A 14 -5.19 34.81 -58.00
N LEU A 15 -5.35 35.55 -56.89
CA LEU A 15 -5.24 37.03 -56.92
C LEU A 15 -4.76 37.63 -55.57
N VAL A 16 -4.24 38.86 -55.63
CA VAL A 16 -3.40 39.49 -54.59
C VAL A 16 -3.92 40.90 -54.26
N GLY A 17 -3.84 41.29 -52.98
CA GLY A 17 -4.06 42.66 -52.52
C GLY A 17 -4.03 42.73 -50.99
N GLY A 18 -3.11 43.50 -50.42
CA GLY A 18 -2.95 43.59 -48.97
C GLY A 18 -2.73 45.02 -48.49
N TYR A 19 -3.17 45.30 -47.27
CA TYR A 19 -2.83 46.50 -46.50
C TYR A 19 -2.62 46.11 -45.03
N LEU A 20 -1.75 46.83 -44.33
CA LEU A 20 -1.36 46.54 -42.96
C LEU A 20 -2.16 47.38 -41.95
N ALA A 21 -2.73 46.71 -40.95
CA ALA A 21 -3.11 47.27 -39.66
C ALA A 21 -3.01 46.17 -38.59
N ILE A 22 -2.64 46.51 -37.37
CA ILE A 22 -2.31 45.56 -36.29
C ILE A 22 -3.18 45.84 -35.06
N ASP A 23 -3.57 44.78 -34.37
CA ASP A 23 -4.15 44.72 -33.01
C ASP A 23 -5.42 45.54 -32.68
N ALA A 24 -6.47 44.81 -32.29
CA ALA A 24 -7.10 45.00 -30.97
C ALA A 24 -7.97 43.78 -30.59
N PHE A 25 -7.67 43.16 -29.44
CA PHE A 25 -8.56 42.30 -28.64
C PHE A 25 -9.58 41.40 -29.37
N GLN A 26 -9.13 40.28 -29.94
CA GLN A 26 -9.94 39.07 -29.79
C GLN A 26 -10.02 38.74 -28.30
N GLN A 27 -11.23 38.85 -27.71
CA GLN A 27 -11.47 38.45 -26.33
C GLN A 27 -11.09 36.97 -26.17
N SER A 28 -10.19 36.68 -25.22
CA SER A 28 -9.93 35.30 -24.82
C SER A 28 -11.22 34.71 -24.26
N GLN A 29 -11.77 33.71 -24.96
CA GLN A 29 -12.86 32.91 -24.42
C GLN A 29 -12.43 32.40 -23.03
N PRO A 30 -13.28 32.52 -21.99
CA PRO A 30 -12.89 32.14 -20.64
C PRO A 30 -12.58 30.65 -20.62
N THR A 31 -11.29 30.30 -20.55
CA THR A 31 -10.80 28.92 -20.59
C THR A 31 -11.55 28.11 -19.55
N GLN A 32 -12.45 27.23 -20.00
CA GLN A 32 -13.36 26.50 -19.13
C GLN A 32 -12.52 25.72 -18.12
N ALA A 33 -12.50 26.19 -16.86
CA ALA A 33 -11.47 25.81 -15.92
C ALA A 33 -11.48 24.29 -15.71
N ALA A 34 -10.45 23.62 -16.24
CA ALA A 34 -10.41 22.16 -16.34
C ALA A 34 -10.66 21.55 -14.96
N GLN A 35 -11.81 20.89 -14.79
CA GLN A 35 -12.33 20.55 -13.47
C GLN A 35 -11.29 19.77 -12.68
N SER A 36 -10.86 20.34 -11.54
CA SER A 36 -9.75 19.78 -10.78
C SER A 36 -10.01 18.32 -10.43
N ILE A 37 -9.08 17.46 -10.84
CA ILE A 37 -9.10 16.03 -10.47
C ILE A 37 -8.95 15.83 -8.95
N TRP A 38 -8.51 16.86 -8.23
CA TRP A 38 -8.48 16.90 -6.77
C TRP A 38 -9.87 17.20 -6.22
N LYS A 39 -10.53 16.17 -5.70
CA LYS A 39 -11.84 16.29 -5.05
C LYS A 39 -11.69 16.01 -3.55
N GLN A 40 -12.47 16.69 -2.71
CA GLN A 40 -12.45 16.44 -1.27
C GLN A 40 -13.00 15.04 -1.00
N PHE A 41 -12.16 14.19 -0.41
CA PHE A 41 -12.55 12.90 0.15
C PHE A 41 -12.70 13.04 1.67
N SER A 42 -13.74 12.42 2.22
CA SER A 42 -13.96 12.35 3.67
C SER A 42 -14.29 10.92 4.09
N SER A 43 -13.97 10.58 5.34
CA SER A 43 -14.29 9.30 5.94
C SER A 43 -14.83 9.54 7.33
N SER A 44 -16.15 9.43 7.52
CA SER A 44 -16.80 9.63 8.82
C SER A 44 -16.33 8.60 9.86
N LYS A 45 -16.10 7.34 9.43
CA LYS A 45 -15.49 6.29 10.27
C LYS A 45 -14.04 6.59 10.61
N GLY A 46 -13.30 7.18 9.67
CA GLY A 46 -11.93 7.66 9.88
C GLY A 46 -11.84 8.95 10.69
N ASN A 47 -12.89 9.76 10.73
CA ASN A 47 -12.94 11.13 11.28
C ASN A 47 -11.95 12.09 10.59
N PHE A 48 -11.74 11.96 9.28
CA PHE A 48 -10.84 12.85 8.52
C PHE A 48 -11.42 13.26 7.15
N LYS A 49 -10.91 14.38 6.62
CA LYS A 49 -11.05 14.85 5.24
C LYS A 49 -9.69 15.21 4.65
N VAL A 50 -9.56 15.09 3.33
CA VAL A 50 -8.32 15.34 2.55
C VAL A 50 -8.69 15.57 1.09
N LEU A 51 -7.86 16.26 0.29
CA LEU A 51 -8.02 16.27 -1.17
C LEU A 51 -7.43 14.99 -1.77
N MET A 52 -8.18 14.27 -2.60
CA MET A 52 -7.69 13.08 -3.32
C MET A 52 -7.70 13.32 -4.83
N PRO A 53 -6.63 12.94 -5.57
CA PRO A 53 -6.57 13.10 -7.01
C PRO A 53 -7.24 11.90 -7.70
N GLY A 54 -8.54 12.01 -7.98
CA GLY A 54 -9.33 10.97 -8.64
C GLY A 54 -9.91 9.90 -7.71
N LYS A 55 -10.20 8.72 -8.29
CA LYS A 55 -10.98 7.66 -7.64
C LYS A 55 -10.23 7.02 -6.46
N THR A 56 -10.77 7.21 -5.26
CA THR A 56 -10.22 6.61 -4.02
C THR A 56 -10.67 5.16 -3.87
N SER A 57 -9.71 4.24 -3.86
CA SER A 57 -9.88 2.83 -3.48
C SER A 57 -9.73 2.64 -1.96
N GLN A 58 -10.53 1.76 -1.36
CA GLN A 58 -10.41 1.40 0.06
C GLN A 58 -9.61 0.11 0.24
N LEU A 59 -8.87 0.02 1.34
CA LEU A 59 -8.03 -1.11 1.73
C LEU A 59 -8.20 -1.37 3.23
N LYS A 60 -8.25 -2.63 3.64
CA LYS A 60 -8.15 -3.05 5.05
C LYS A 60 -7.01 -4.04 5.18
N ARG A 61 -6.14 -3.85 6.17
CA ARG A 61 -5.06 -4.79 6.50
C ARG A 61 -5.04 -5.05 8.00
N VAL A 62 -4.57 -6.23 8.36
CA VAL A 62 -4.30 -6.63 9.75
C VAL A 62 -2.79 -6.74 9.89
N VAL A 63 -2.23 -6.10 10.91
CA VAL A 63 -0.79 -6.04 11.17
C VAL A 63 -0.56 -6.51 12.60
N ASN A 64 0.31 -7.51 12.77
CA ASN A 64 0.77 -7.90 14.09
C ASN A 64 1.86 -6.92 14.54
N THR A 65 1.68 -6.33 15.71
CA THR A 65 2.65 -5.44 16.36
C THR A 65 2.93 -5.96 17.77
N GLU A 66 3.92 -5.39 18.46
CA GLU A 66 4.20 -5.70 19.87
C GLU A 66 3.01 -5.35 20.79
N ALA A 67 2.21 -4.35 20.41
CA ALA A 67 0.95 -4.00 21.06
C ALA A 67 -0.25 -4.88 20.63
N GLY A 68 -0.01 -5.95 19.87
CA GLY A 68 -1.03 -6.91 19.41
C GLY A 68 -1.49 -6.70 17.96
N GLU A 69 -2.64 -7.31 17.64
CA GLU A 69 -3.24 -7.31 16.31
C GLU A 69 -3.93 -5.97 16.01
N ILE A 70 -3.31 -5.12 15.18
CA ILE A 70 -3.83 -3.80 14.80
C ILE A 70 -4.47 -3.86 13.40
N THR A 71 -5.71 -3.41 13.30
CA THR A 71 -6.36 -3.18 11.99
C THR A 71 -5.99 -1.79 11.45
N VAL A 72 -5.42 -1.77 10.25
CA VAL A 72 -5.14 -0.55 9.48
C VAL A 72 -6.19 -0.39 8.39
N TYR A 73 -6.86 0.75 8.37
CA TYR A 73 -7.78 1.18 7.31
C TYR A 73 -7.05 2.14 6.38
N GLY A 74 -7.10 1.90 5.07
CA GLY A 74 -6.39 2.67 4.06
C GLY A 74 -7.28 3.15 2.92
N PHE A 75 -6.95 4.32 2.38
CA PHE A 75 -7.66 5.01 1.31
C PHE A 75 -6.60 5.47 0.31
N ARG A 76 -6.68 5.03 -0.95
CA ARG A 76 -5.61 5.21 -1.94
C ARG A 76 -6.13 5.62 -3.31
N ALA A 77 -5.56 6.68 -3.88
CA ALA A 77 -5.66 7.02 -5.29
C ALA A 77 -4.33 6.72 -5.99
N ILE A 78 -4.38 6.30 -7.25
CA ILE A 78 -3.20 6.12 -8.10
C ILE A 78 -3.34 7.06 -9.29
N ARG A 79 -2.32 7.89 -9.55
CA ARG A 79 -2.10 8.52 -10.84
C ARG A 79 -1.05 7.71 -11.59
N PRO A 80 -1.41 6.95 -12.65
CA PRO A 80 -0.46 6.16 -13.43
C PRO A 80 0.73 7.00 -13.90
N ASN A 81 1.93 6.41 -13.91
CA ASN A 81 3.18 7.04 -14.34
C ASN A 81 3.56 8.34 -13.57
N GLU A 82 2.90 8.64 -12.46
CA GLU A 82 3.13 9.81 -11.62
C GLU A 82 3.31 9.46 -10.15
N ALA A 83 2.23 9.13 -9.44
CA ALA A 83 2.26 9.03 -7.98
C ALA A 83 1.12 8.20 -7.39
N VAL A 84 1.38 7.59 -6.24
CA VAL A 84 0.38 6.95 -5.39
C VAL A 84 0.15 7.84 -4.17
N TYR A 85 -1.10 8.25 -3.95
CA TYR A 85 -1.51 9.05 -2.80
C TYR A 85 -2.34 8.19 -1.85
N GLY A 86 -2.03 8.23 -0.56
CA GLY A 86 -2.66 7.37 0.43
C GLY A 86 -2.88 8.05 1.78
N VAL A 87 -4.01 7.74 2.41
CA VAL A 87 -4.27 8.03 3.83
C VAL A 87 -4.55 6.72 4.55
N THR A 88 -3.94 6.51 5.71
CA THR A 88 -4.24 5.41 6.61
C THR A 88 -4.70 5.92 7.97
N TYR A 89 -5.49 5.11 8.67
CA TYR A 89 -5.67 5.24 10.11
C TYR A 89 -5.71 3.88 10.80
N SER A 90 -5.27 3.86 12.06
CA SER A 90 -5.45 2.75 12.99
C SER A 90 -5.75 3.29 14.38
N ASP A 91 -6.58 2.54 15.12
CA ASP A 91 -6.81 2.81 16.54
C ASP A 91 -5.76 2.03 17.34
N VAL A 92 -4.95 2.76 18.09
CA VAL A 92 -3.93 2.22 19.00
C VAL A 92 -4.65 1.73 20.28
N PRO A 93 -4.19 0.67 20.96
CA PRO A 93 -4.78 0.28 22.25
C PRO A 93 -4.61 1.38 23.31
N SER A 94 -5.61 1.54 24.19
CA SER A 94 -5.57 2.54 25.27
C SER A 94 -4.46 2.30 26.29
N GLN A 95 -3.99 1.05 26.43
CA GLN A 95 -2.88 0.67 27.31
C GLN A 95 -1.49 1.05 26.74
N THR A 96 -1.38 1.38 25.44
CA THR A 96 -0.10 1.55 24.75
C THR A 96 0.51 2.95 24.91
N ILE A 97 -0.30 3.97 25.20
CA ILE A 97 0.16 5.37 25.30
C ILE A 97 -0.26 5.93 26.67
N LYS A 98 0.72 6.09 27.55
CA LYS A 98 0.61 6.64 28.92
C LYS A 98 1.56 7.82 29.13
N THR A 99 2.68 7.86 28.41
CA THR A 99 3.74 8.88 28.53
C THR A 99 4.10 9.54 27.18
N PRO A 100 4.79 10.70 27.18
CA PRO A 100 5.40 11.26 25.97
C PRO A 100 6.48 10.38 25.33
N LYS A 101 7.09 9.45 26.08
CA LYS A 101 8.06 8.48 25.52
C LYS A 101 7.33 7.51 24.59
N ASP A 102 6.21 6.95 25.03
CA ASP A 102 5.42 5.97 24.28
C ASP A 102 4.92 6.55 22.94
N VAL A 103 4.63 7.85 22.90
CA VAL A 103 4.29 8.58 21.66
C VAL A 103 5.47 8.63 20.70
N ASN A 104 6.69 8.86 21.20
CA ASN A 104 7.91 8.83 20.40
C ASN A 104 8.24 7.41 19.93
N ASP A 105 8.09 6.40 20.80
CA ASP A 105 8.32 5.00 20.49
C ASP A 105 7.33 4.52 19.41
N LEU A 106 6.04 4.84 19.53
CA LEU A 106 5.01 4.56 18.53
C LEU A 106 5.38 5.16 17.16
N PHE A 107 5.80 6.43 17.12
CA PHE A 107 6.23 7.05 15.86
C PHE A 107 7.48 6.36 15.30
N ASN A 108 8.50 6.10 16.14
CA ASN A 108 9.74 5.48 15.69
C ASN A 108 9.51 4.07 15.10
N GLY A 109 8.74 3.22 15.80
CA GLY A 109 8.35 1.89 15.30
C GLY A 109 7.47 1.95 14.05
N THR A 110 6.58 2.94 13.96
CA THR A 110 5.78 3.19 12.74
C THR A 110 6.66 3.58 11.55
N ILE A 111 7.67 4.41 11.77
CA ILE A 111 8.60 4.89 10.74
C ILE A 111 9.52 3.74 10.27
N GLN A 112 10.07 2.97 11.21
CA GLN A 112 10.89 1.79 10.91
C GLN A 112 10.09 0.71 10.17
N GLY A 113 8.89 0.36 10.66
CA GLY A 113 8.02 -0.62 10.01
C GLY A 113 7.57 -0.19 8.61
N PHE A 114 7.31 1.11 8.39
CA PHE A 114 7.05 1.63 7.05
C PHE A 114 8.28 1.48 6.13
N ALA A 115 9.46 1.94 6.57
CA ALA A 115 10.70 1.86 5.80
C ALA A 115 11.07 0.41 5.43
N GLN A 116 11.00 -0.52 6.38
CA GLN A 116 11.17 -1.95 6.16
C GLN A 116 10.16 -2.50 5.14
N SER A 117 8.87 -2.14 5.26
CA SER A 117 7.82 -2.63 4.36
C SER A 117 7.97 -2.21 2.89
N VAL A 118 8.76 -1.17 2.61
CA VAL A 118 9.07 -0.69 1.26
C VAL A 118 10.54 -0.93 0.86
N GLN A 119 11.33 -1.64 1.69
CA GLN A 119 12.78 -1.82 1.48
C GLN A 119 13.51 -0.49 1.26
N GLY A 120 13.18 0.52 2.06
CA GLY A 120 13.70 1.88 1.94
C GLY A 120 14.43 2.39 3.17
N SER A 121 15.14 3.50 3.01
CA SER A 121 15.86 4.21 4.08
C SER A 121 15.21 5.55 4.39
N VAL A 122 15.17 5.94 5.67
CA VAL A 122 14.70 7.28 6.07
C VAL A 122 15.81 8.28 5.79
N VAL A 123 15.57 9.23 4.89
CA VAL A 123 16.55 10.26 4.49
C VAL A 123 16.29 11.63 5.12
N SER A 124 15.09 11.87 5.67
CA SER A 124 14.86 12.97 6.60
C SER A 124 13.69 12.67 7.53
N GLN A 125 13.76 13.16 8.77
CA GLN A 125 12.67 13.12 9.75
C GLN A 125 12.62 14.45 10.50
N ARG A 126 11.42 15.00 10.73
CA ARG A 126 11.23 16.19 11.57
C ARG A 126 9.93 16.15 12.36
N ASN A 127 9.91 16.86 13.48
CA ASN A 127 8.71 17.05 14.30
C ASN A 127 7.75 18.03 13.62
N ILE A 128 6.45 17.73 13.69
CA ILE A 128 5.36 18.59 13.21
C ILE A 128 4.18 18.53 14.20
N LYS A 129 3.17 19.37 14.00
CA LYS A 129 1.89 19.30 14.71
C LYS A 129 0.71 19.36 13.74
N LEU A 130 -0.46 18.91 14.19
CA LEU A 130 -1.77 19.17 13.57
C LEU A 130 -2.65 19.84 14.62
N GLY A 131 -2.68 21.17 14.62
CA GLY A 131 -3.18 21.93 15.78
C GLY A 131 -2.33 21.62 17.02
N THR A 132 -2.96 21.09 18.06
CA THR A 132 -2.28 20.65 19.28
C THR A 132 -1.70 19.22 19.20
N TYR A 133 -2.08 18.42 18.21
CA TYR A 133 -1.70 17.01 18.13
C TYR A 133 -0.26 16.81 17.64
N PRO A 134 0.55 15.94 18.27
CA PRO A 134 1.93 15.67 17.86
C PRO A 134 1.98 14.86 16.55
N GLY A 135 3.06 15.04 15.80
CA GLY A 135 3.31 14.28 14.58
C GLY A 135 4.77 14.30 14.10
N ARG A 136 5.02 13.54 13.04
CA ARG A 136 6.30 13.49 12.31
C ARG A 136 6.04 13.70 10.81
N GLU A 137 6.90 14.47 10.14
CA GLU A 137 7.08 14.38 8.69
C GLU A 137 8.36 13.56 8.42
N ILE A 138 8.28 12.63 7.47
CA ILE A 138 9.43 11.84 7.00
C ILE A 138 9.54 11.88 5.47
N LYS A 139 10.77 11.73 5.00
CA LYS A 139 11.11 11.37 3.62
C LYS A 139 11.84 10.04 3.64
N VAL A 140 11.38 9.08 2.84
CA VAL A 140 11.95 7.74 2.71
C VAL A 140 12.35 7.52 1.26
N GLN A 141 13.62 7.15 1.04
CA GLN A 141 14.10 6.69 -0.26
C GLN A 141 13.79 5.21 -0.40
N ILE A 142 13.10 4.84 -1.47
CA ILE A 142 12.63 3.47 -1.75
C ILE A 142 13.54 2.83 -2.79
N PHE A 143 13.84 1.54 -2.61
CA PHE A 143 14.57 0.76 -3.61
C PHE A 143 13.90 0.84 -5.00
N GLY A 144 14.71 0.93 -6.06
CA GLY A 144 14.20 1.19 -7.42
C GLY A 144 13.91 2.67 -7.74
N GLY A 145 14.37 3.62 -6.91
CA GLY A 145 14.43 5.04 -7.27
C GLY A 145 13.11 5.81 -7.11
N ALA A 146 12.26 5.39 -6.18
CA ALA A 146 11.07 6.16 -5.77
C ALA A 146 11.31 6.82 -4.41
N THR A 147 10.57 7.87 -4.11
CA THR A 147 10.56 8.53 -2.80
C THR A 147 9.15 8.51 -2.23
N ALA A 148 9.03 8.25 -0.94
CA ALA A 148 7.83 8.53 -0.16
C ALA A 148 8.03 9.79 0.70
N LYS A 149 7.12 10.76 0.59
CA LYS A 149 6.95 11.82 1.60
C LYS A 149 5.70 11.51 2.41
N SER A 150 5.83 11.46 3.73
CA SER A 150 4.76 11.03 4.63
C SER A 150 4.66 11.95 5.86
N ARG A 151 3.44 12.21 6.31
CA ARG A 151 3.13 12.85 7.59
C ARG A 151 2.26 11.94 8.42
N MET A 152 2.58 11.79 9.70
CA MET A 152 1.81 11.00 10.65
C MET A 152 1.50 11.80 11.91
N TYR A 153 0.32 11.57 12.49
CA TYR A 153 -0.23 12.34 13.61
C TYR A 153 -0.93 11.41 14.60
N LEU A 154 -0.74 11.64 15.90
CA LEU A 154 -1.44 10.91 16.96
C LEU A 154 -2.53 11.80 17.58
N VAL A 155 -3.79 11.40 17.42
CA VAL A 155 -4.97 12.19 17.77
C VAL A 155 -5.81 11.39 18.77
N LYS A 156 -5.69 11.74 20.07
CA LYS A 156 -6.05 10.83 21.17
C LYS A 156 -5.37 9.47 20.93
N GLN A 157 -6.14 8.39 20.79
CA GLN A 157 -5.64 7.04 20.53
C GLN A 157 -5.60 6.64 19.05
N ARG A 158 -5.89 7.55 18.10
CA ARG A 158 -5.88 7.25 16.66
C ARG A 158 -4.59 7.75 16.01
N LEU A 159 -3.85 6.83 15.41
CA LEU A 159 -2.72 7.15 14.54
C LEU A 159 -3.22 7.34 13.11
N TYR A 160 -2.96 8.50 12.53
CA TYR A 160 -3.17 8.78 11.11
C TYR A 160 -1.82 8.82 10.38
N GLN A 161 -1.81 8.41 9.12
CA GLN A 161 -0.71 8.71 8.20
C GLN A 161 -1.26 9.20 6.86
N THR A 162 -0.57 10.16 6.25
CA THR A 162 -0.81 10.64 4.88
C THR A 162 0.51 10.49 4.12
N LEU A 163 0.49 9.84 2.97
CA LEU A 163 1.71 9.53 2.21
C LEU A 163 1.50 9.76 0.72
N ALA A 164 2.55 10.25 0.06
CA ALA A 164 2.66 10.30 -1.40
C ALA A 164 3.94 9.59 -1.82
N VAL A 165 3.84 8.66 -2.78
CA VAL A 165 4.96 7.88 -3.33
C VAL A 165 5.11 8.19 -4.81
N THR A 166 6.31 8.53 -5.27
CA THR A 166 6.56 8.91 -6.68
C THR A 166 8.02 8.72 -7.09
N LYS A 167 8.30 8.68 -8.40
CA LYS A 167 9.65 8.88 -8.98
C LYS A 167 9.87 10.31 -9.51
N LYS A 168 8.89 11.21 -9.31
CA LYS A 168 8.82 12.57 -9.86
C LYS A 168 8.60 13.60 -8.74
N GLU A 169 9.35 13.50 -7.65
CA GLU A 169 9.12 14.31 -6.44
C GLU A 169 9.23 15.82 -6.70
N GLU A 170 10.20 16.23 -7.51
CA GLU A 170 10.48 17.64 -7.84
C GLU A 170 9.31 18.30 -8.58
N SER A 171 8.91 17.73 -9.72
CA SER A 171 7.80 18.25 -10.54
C SER A 171 6.42 18.04 -9.91
N LEU A 172 6.26 17.05 -9.02
CA LEU A 172 5.02 16.85 -8.25
C LEU A 172 5.05 17.53 -6.87
N SER A 173 6.11 18.25 -6.50
CA SER A 173 6.30 18.85 -5.16
C SER A 173 5.11 19.70 -4.70
N LYS A 174 4.58 20.57 -5.57
CA LYS A 174 3.37 21.38 -5.32
C LYS A 174 2.12 20.52 -5.10
N SER A 175 1.94 19.47 -5.89
CA SER A 175 0.85 18.48 -5.74
C SER A 175 0.96 17.69 -4.42
N ILE A 176 2.18 17.26 -4.05
CA ILE A 176 2.45 16.48 -2.85
C ILE A 176 2.25 17.34 -1.59
N ASN A 177 2.78 18.56 -1.58
CA ASN A 177 2.59 19.48 -0.46
C ASN A 177 1.10 19.91 -0.34
N GLY A 178 0.41 20.14 -1.45
CA GLY A 178 -1.05 20.38 -1.46
C GLY A 178 -1.85 19.24 -0.84
N PHE A 179 -1.58 18.00 -1.24
CA PHE A 179 -2.14 16.79 -0.64
C PHE A 179 -1.90 16.74 0.88
N LEU A 180 -0.63 16.81 1.31
CA LEU A 180 -0.24 16.69 2.71
C LEU A 180 -0.74 17.85 3.59
N ASN A 181 -0.94 19.04 3.02
CA ASN A 181 -1.51 20.20 3.72
C ASN A 181 -3.05 20.15 3.81
N SER A 182 -3.72 19.41 2.92
CA SER A 182 -5.19 19.32 2.88
C SER A 182 -5.80 18.39 3.94
N PHE A 183 -4.98 17.60 4.64
CA PHE A 183 -5.45 16.66 5.65
C PHE A 183 -5.95 17.37 6.92
N GLN A 184 -7.21 17.11 7.30
CA GLN A 184 -7.84 17.67 8.49
C GLN A 184 -8.67 16.58 9.20
N VAL A 185 -8.64 16.57 10.53
CA VAL A 185 -9.58 15.81 11.36
C VAL A 185 -10.92 16.55 11.40
N ILE A 186 -12.05 15.87 11.24
CA ILE A 186 -13.35 16.53 11.07
C ILE A 186 -13.93 16.96 12.43
N ASN A 187 -13.92 16.09 13.44
CA ASN A 187 -14.51 16.35 14.75
C ASN A 187 -13.51 16.13 15.89
N LYS A 188 -13.62 16.91 16.97
CA LYS A 188 -13.04 16.55 18.28
C LYS A 188 -13.68 15.21 18.69
N PRO A 189 -12.93 14.10 18.84
CA PRO A 189 -13.56 12.79 18.76
C PRO A 189 -14.62 12.55 19.83
N ALA A 190 -15.83 12.20 19.37
CA ALA A 190 -16.75 11.35 20.14
C ALA A 190 -16.00 10.12 20.66
N ALA A 191 -16.55 9.45 21.67
CA ALA A 191 -16.02 8.16 22.09
C ALA A 191 -15.87 7.25 20.87
N SER A 192 -14.77 6.49 20.80
CA SER A 192 -14.64 5.43 19.81
C SER A 192 -15.93 4.60 19.80
N PRO A 193 -16.36 4.03 18.65
CA PRO A 193 -17.14 2.82 18.73
C PRO A 193 -16.39 1.91 19.71
N LYS A 194 -17.04 1.52 20.82
CA LYS A 194 -16.42 0.58 21.77
C LYS A 194 -15.83 -0.55 20.95
N SER A 195 -14.75 -1.18 21.41
CA SER A 195 -14.35 -2.46 20.86
C SER A 195 -15.42 -3.51 21.22
N ARG A 196 -16.56 -3.46 20.50
CA ARG A 196 -16.97 -4.62 19.73
C ARG A 196 -15.69 -5.07 19.04
N GLN A 197 -15.08 -6.06 19.68
CA GLN A 197 -14.58 -7.21 18.97
C GLN A 197 -15.56 -7.43 17.81
N VAL A 198 -15.15 -6.97 16.63
CA VAL A 198 -15.45 -7.72 15.41
C VAL A 198 -14.95 -9.09 15.80
N LYS A 199 -15.87 -10.01 16.15
CA LYS A 199 -15.50 -11.39 16.48
C LYS A 199 -14.52 -11.77 15.39
N LYS A 200 -13.30 -12.10 15.80
CA LYS A 200 -12.21 -12.41 14.87
C LYS A 200 -12.81 -13.30 13.80
N PRO A 201 -12.56 -13.09 12.50
CA PRO A 201 -12.80 -14.14 11.53
C PRO A 201 -11.94 -15.29 12.01
N THR A 202 -12.54 -16.18 12.81
CA THR A 202 -11.87 -17.30 13.45
C THR A 202 -11.78 -18.36 12.39
N VAL A 203 -10.92 -18.05 11.41
CA VAL A 203 -10.12 -19.01 10.68
C VAL A 203 -9.57 -19.91 11.77
N SER A 204 -10.24 -21.04 11.96
CA SER A 204 -9.98 -21.95 13.07
C SER A 204 -8.49 -22.31 13.09
N PRO A 205 -7.87 -22.62 14.24
CA PRO A 205 -6.51 -23.15 14.26
C PRO A 205 -6.30 -24.25 13.20
N ARG A 206 -7.33 -25.06 12.94
CA ARG A 206 -7.44 -26.00 11.82
C ARG A 206 -7.29 -25.34 10.44
N VAL A 207 -8.08 -24.32 10.11
CA VAL A 207 -8.03 -23.64 8.79
C VAL A 207 -6.73 -22.85 8.60
N VAL A 208 -6.14 -22.28 9.67
CA VAL A 208 -4.81 -21.67 9.57
C VAL A 208 -3.74 -22.75 9.31
N GLN A 209 -3.85 -23.91 9.97
CA GLN A 209 -2.97 -25.04 9.73
C GLN A 209 -3.12 -25.60 8.30
N GLU A 210 -4.34 -25.76 7.80
CA GLU A 210 -4.64 -26.19 6.42
C GLU A 210 -4.04 -25.22 5.39
N GLN A 211 -4.13 -23.90 5.62
CA GLN A 211 -3.48 -22.89 4.77
C GLN A 211 -1.95 -22.95 4.81
N LEU A 212 -1.34 -23.32 5.95
CA LEU A 212 0.11 -23.50 6.06
C LEU A 212 0.57 -24.81 5.42
N ASN A 213 -0.18 -25.90 5.60
CA ASN A 213 0.03 -27.18 4.91
C ASN A 213 -0.01 -26.97 3.38
N ALA A 214 -1.00 -26.24 2.87
CA ALA A 214 -1.13 -25.93 1.44
C ALA A 214 0.05 -25.09 0.92
N LYS A 215 0.49 -24.06 1.66
CA LYS A 215 1.65 -23.23 1.28
C LYS A 215 2.98 -23.98 1.33
N LEU A 216 3.13 -24.89 2.30
CA LEU A 216 4.29 -25.76 2.40
C LEU A 216 4.34 -26.73 1.22
N LYS A 217 3.22 -27.39 0.92
CA LYS A 217 3.06 -28.25 -0.26
C LYS A 217 3.40 -27.49 -1.54
N GLN A 218 2.82 -26.31 -1.76
CA GLN A 218 3.11 -25.47 -2.92
C GLN A 218 4.60 -25.13 -3.03
N ALA A 219 5.25 -24.75 -1.94
CA ALA A 219 6.67 -24.41 -1.94
C ALA A 219 7.57 -25.63 -2.24
N VAL A 220 7.26 -26.80 -1.69
CA VAL A 220 7.99 -28.06 -1.95
C VAL A 220 7.80 -28.52 -3.40
N CYS A 221 6.57 -28.50 -3.93
CA CYS A 221 6.30 -28.89 -5.31
C CYS A 221 6.91 -27.92 -6.34
N ALA A 222 7.02 -26.63 -6.00
CA ALA A 222 7.75 -25.64 -6.79
C ALA A 222 9.27 -25.61 -6.50
N GLN A 223 9.78 -26.54 -5.68
CA GLN A 223 11.19 -26.65 -5.24
C GLN A 223 11.78 -25.35 -4.66
N ASN A 224 10.91 -24.48 -4.14
CA ASN A 224 11.29 -23.24 -3.48
C ASN A 224 11.59 -23.52 -2.00
N TRP A 225 12.77 -24.12 -1.76
CA TRP A 225 13.23 -24.53 -0.43
C TRP A 225 13.26 -23.36 0.57
N SER A 226 13.56 -22.14 0.12
CA SER A 226 13.53 -20.93 0.96
C SER A 226 12.12 -20.60 1.47
N GLN A 227 11.11 -20.64 0.58
CA GLN A 227 9.71 -20.45 0.96
C GLN A 227 9.19 -21.61 1.83
N ALA A 228 9.66 -22.84 1.58
CA ALA A 228 9.34 -23.99 2.41
C ALA A 228 9.87 -23.83 3.84
N VAL A 229 11.16 -23.48 4.02
CA VAL A 229 11.77 -23.19 5.33
C VAL A 229 11.05 -22.06 6.06
N THR A 230 10.69 -20.98 5.35
CA THR A 230 9.91 -19.86 5.93
C THR A 230 8.53 -20.33 6.42
N THR A 231 7.87 -21.23 5.68
CA THR A 231 6.57 -21.77 6.05
C THR A 231 6.66 -22.71 7.26
N VAL A 232 7.65 -23.61 7.29
CA VAL A 232 7.88 -24.50 8.43
C VAL A 232 8.28 -23.72 9.70
N ASN A 233 9.06 -22.65 9.60
CA ASN A 233 9.35 -21.77 10.75
C ASN A 233 8.06 -21.17 11.36
N ARG A 234 7.07 -20.78 10.55
CA ARG A 234 5.77 -20.34 11.06
C ARG A 234 4.99 -21.48 11.73
N MET A 235 5.05 -22.70 11.17
CA MET A 235 4.40 -23.88 11.75
C MET A 235 5.05 -24.26 13.10
N ILE A 236 6.37 -24.23 13.22
CA ILE A 236 7.10 -24.41 14.50
C ILE A 236 6.67 -23.38 15.53
N ASN A 237 6.47 -22.12 15.14
CA ASN A 237 6.02 -21.07 16.06
C ASN A 237 4.55 -21.20 16.50
N MET A 238 3.76 -22.02 15.81
CA MET A 238 2.37 -22.34 16.18
C MET A 238 2.22 -23.71 16.87
N ALA A 239 3.17 -24.63 16.69
CA ALA A 239 3.14 -25.95 17.28
C ALA A 239 3.28 -25.88 18.82
N PRO A 240 2.50 -26.66 19.59
CA PRO A 240 2.64 -26.78 21.04
C PRO A 240 4.09 -27.03 21.50
N LYS A 241 4.44 -26.58 22.70
CA LYS A 241 5.78 -26.81 23.28
C LYS A 241 6.01 -28.26 23.69
N SER A 242 4.93 -29.00 23.98
CA SER A 242 4.92 -30.43 24.31
C SER A 242 4.40 -31.27 23.14
N GLY A 243 4.97 -32.46 22.94
CA GLY A 243 4.58 -33.43 21.90
C GLY A 243 5.45 -33.38 20.63
N GLY A 244 5.68 -34.56 20.03
CA GLY A 244 6.68 -34.77 18.97
C GLY A 244 6.44 -34.03 17.64
N VAL A 245 5.25 -33.48 17.40
CA VAL A 245 4.95 -32.71 16.16
C VAL A 245 5.89 -31.49 16.02
N ARG A 246 6.23 -30.84 17.13
CA ARG A 246 7.18 -29.71 17.13
C ARG A 246 8.57 -30.15 16.68
N GLU A 247 9.03 -31.29 17.18
CA GLU A 247 10.33 -31.88 16.87
C GLU A 247 10.40 -32.36 15.42
N GLN A 248 9.36 -33.04 14.92
CA GLN A 248 9.21 -33.43 13.52
C GLN A 248 9.32 -32.21 12.58
N LEU A 249 8.68 -31.09 12.92
CA LEU A 249 8.79 -29.84 12.14
C LEU A 249 10.20 -29.24 12.19
N VAL A 250 10.89 -29.28 13.34
CA VAL A 250 12.30 -28.82 13.46
C VAL A 250 13.24 -29.68 12.61
N THR A 251 13.10 -31.00 12.66
CA THR A 251 13.88 -31.96 11.86
C THR A 251 13.60 -31.80 10.36
N TYR A 252 12.33 -31.64 9.98
CA TYR A 252 11.94 -31.42 8.58
C TYR A 252 12.46 -30.09 8.04
N ARG A 253 12.43 -29.02 8.85
CA ARG A 253 13.08 -27.74 8.51
C ARG A 253 14.58 -27.93 8.24
N GLY A 254 15.29 -28.73 9.05
CA GLY A 254 16.71 -29.02 8.85
C GLY A 254 17.01 -29.62 7.47
N ARG A 255 16.17 -30.56 7.02
CA ARG A 255 16.26 -31.16 5.67
C ARG A 255 16.05 -30.11 4.57
N LEU A 256 15.00 -29.29 4.67
CA LEU A 256 14.75 -28.19 3.73
C LEU A 256 15.87 -27.13 3.72
N GLN A 257 16.53 -26.88 4.86
CA GLN A 257 17.69 -25.98 4.94
C GLN A 257 18.94 -26.57 4.26
N ASN A 258 19.09 -27.90 4.21
CA ASN A 258 20.14 -28.55 3.42
C ASN A 258 19.84 -28.43 1.93
N MET A 259 18.62 -28.77 1.50
CA MET A 259 18.16 -28.62 0.10
C MET A 259 18.34 -27.17 -0.40
N ALA A 260 17.99 -26.18 0.43
CA ALA A 260 18.16 -24.76 0.14
C ALA A 260 19.64 -24.34 -0.02
N ARG A 261 20.54 -24.85 0.83
CA ARG A 261 21.99 -24.58 0.75
C ARG A 261 22.63 -25.23 -0.47
N ASN A 262 22.26 -26.48 -0.74
CA ASN A 262 22.82 -27.30 -1.81
C ASN A 262 22.23 -26.96 -3.19
N LYS A 263 21.18 -26.12 -3.25
CA LYS A 263 20.37 -25.83 -4.46
C LYS A 263 19.85 -27.13 -5.11
N GLU A 264 19.45 -28.07 -4.27
CA GLU A 264 19.09 -29.44 -4.65
C GLU A 264 17.88 -29.42 -5.60
N VAL A 265 17.96 -30.15 -6.72
CA VAL A 265 16.86 -30.28 -7.69
C VAL A 265 16.39 -31.72 -7.68
N ILE A 266 15.14 -31.92 -7.27
CA ILE A 266 14.51 -33.22 -7.09
C ILE A 266 13.72 -33.59 -8.36
N PRO A 267 13.95 -34.75 -9.00
CA PRO A 267 13.25 -35.12 -10.22
C PRO A 267 11.73 -35.19 -10.05
N ALA A 268 10.99 -34.59 -10.99
CA ALA A 268 9.54 -34.64 -11.02
C ALA A 268 9.03 -36.10 -11.07
N GLY A 269 8.05 -36.43 -10.22
CA GLY A 269 7.57 -37.79 -10.00
C GLY A 269 8.02 -38.41 -8.67
N THR A 270 9.17 -38.01 -8.12
CA THR A 270 9.64 -38.48 -6.79
C THR A 270 8.96 -37.74 -5.63
N LEU A 271 8.48 -36.51 -5.85
CA LEU A 271 7.70 -35.73 -4.88
C LEU A 271 6.22 -36.16 -4.90
N THR A 272 5.86 -37.09 -4.00
CA THR A 272 4.51 -37.63 -3.90
C THR A 272 3.47 -36.56 -3.57
N GLY A 273 2.33 -36.62 -4.27
CA GLY A 273 1.20 -35.71 -4.09
C GLY A 273 1.32 -34.34 -4.77
N CYS A 274 2.40 -34.05 -5.51
CA CYS A 274 2.61 -32.76 -6.18
C CYS A 274 1.83 -32.53 -7.50
N SER A 275 0.91 -33.41 -7.85
CA SER A 275 0.04 -33.28 -9.03
C SER A 275 -0.78 -31.97 -9.01
N PRO A 276 -1.04 -31.33 -10.17
CA PRO A 276 -1.91 -30.18 -10.25
C PRO A 276 -3.34 -30.54 -9.84
N VAL A 277 -3.95 -29.73 -8.97
CA VAL A 277 -5.38 -29.85 -8.66
C VAL A 277 -6.15 -29.28 -9.84
N ALA A 278 -6.89 -30.13 -10.55
CA ALA A 278 -7.81 -29.68 -11.60
C ALA A 278 -8.83 -28.70 -10.99
N GLY A 279 -8.99 -27.54 -11.63
CA GLY A 279 -9.88 -26.50 -11.12
C GLY A 279 -11.33 -26.95 -11.17
N SER A 280 -12.01 -26.91 -10.02
CA SER A 280 -13.46 -27.16 -9.93
C SER A 280 -14.23 -25.97 -10.51
N GLY A 281 -14.32 -25.92 -11.84
CA GLY A 281 -15.41 -25.22 -12.50
C GLY A 281 -16.72 -25.96 -12.20
N GLY A 282 -17.68 -25.23 -11.65
CA GLY A 282 -19.02 -25.71 -11.32
C GLY A 282 -19.98 -24.52 -11.39
N GLN A 283 -21.17 -24.76 -11.94
CA GLN A 283 -22.20 -23.75 -12.19
C GLN A 283 -23.02 -23.44 -10.93
#